data_AF-G3YH02-F1
#
_entry.id   AF-G3YH02-F1
#
_cell.length_a   1.000
_cell.length_b   1.000
_cell.length_c   1.000
_cell.angle_alpha   90.00
_cell.angle_beta   90.00
_cell.angle_gamma   90.00
#
_symmetry.space_group_name_H-M   'P 1'
#
loop_
_entity.id
_entity.type
_entity.pdbx_description
1 polymer ?
#
loop_
_entity_poly.entity_id
_entity_poly.type
_entity_poly.pdbx_seq_one_letter_code
_entity_poly.pdbx_strand_id
1 'polypeptide(L)'
;MLFKSTFLATATALCLSATATAQGASTNAPVVTDNDDVLYYAQLQPKDNTTVRGSVTIFPKPDSVGVLVSAQFWGIPDNDQQLVYHIHQKPVPQDGNCYSTGAHLDPYGRGDATPCDINAPQTCQVGDLSGKHGPIWAPDNEVFSTTYTDWFLSNVEGEPAFFGNLSLVVHAADNSRLACGNFVQLK
;
A
#
# COMPACT_ATOMS: atom_id res chain seq x y z
N MET A 1 61.71 -45.26 23.52
CA MET A 1 61.19 -44.00 24.10
C MET A 1 60.93 -43.03 22.96
N LEU A 2 59.68 -42.76 22.61
CA LEU A 2 59.07 -41.42 22.47
C LEU A 2 57.72 -41.55 21.73
N PHE A 3 56.66 -41.13 22.43
CA PHE A 3 55.28 -40.98 21.97
C PHE A 3 55.15 -39.92 20.87
N LYS A 4 54.13 -40.07 20.00
CA LYS A 4 53.24 -38.99 19.48
C LYS A 4 52.18 -39.62 18.55
N SER A 5 51.00 -39.94 19.06
CA SER A 5 49.80 -39.08 19.14
C SER A 5 49.07 -38.96 17.80
N THR A 6 48.16 -39.91 17.56
CA THR A 6 47.15 -39.89 16.49
C THR A 6 46.03 -38.92 16.87
N PHE A 7 45.89 -37.83 16.12
CA PHE A 7 44.72 -36.96 16.20
C PHE A 7 43.58 -37.54 15.35
N LEU A 8 42.48 -37.90 16.01
CA LEU A 8 41.22 -38.26 15.36
C LEU A 8 40.40 -36.97 15.18
N ALA A 9 40.29 -36.47 13.95
CA ALA A 9 39.44 -35.31 13.64
C ALA A 9 37.99 -35.80 13.43
N THR A 10 37.14 -35.63 14.44
CA THR A 10 35.69 -35.81 14.30
C THR A 10 35.09 -34.57 13.64
N ALA A 11 34.70 -34.69 12.38
CA ALA A 11 33.94 -33.66 11.67
C ALA A 11 32.46 -33.72 12.10
N THR A 12 32.06 -32.84 13.01
CA THR A 12 30.63 -32.59 13.30
C THR A 12 30.04 -31.78 12.15
N ALA A 13 29.26 -32.45 11.29
CA ALA A 13 28.47 -31.80 10.26
C ALA A 13 27.30 -31.04 10.92
N LEU A 14 27.39 -29.71 10.94
CA LEU A 14 26.33 -28.82 11.38
C LEU A 14 25.30 -28.71 10.24
N CYS A 15 24.22 -29.47 10.31
CA CYS A 15 23.10 -29.32 9.38
C CYS A 15 22.36 -28.01 9.68
N LEU A 16 22.64 -26.95 8.92
CA LEU A 16 21.78 -25.77 8.84
C LEU A 16 20.49 -26.17 8.11
N SER A 17 19.44 -26.47 8.84
CA SER A 17 18.10 -26.60 8.28
C SER A 17 17.57 -25.20 7.93
N ALA A 18 17.70 -24.83 6.65
CA ALA A 18 17.03 -23.67 6.08
C ALA A 18 15.53 -23.97 5.99
N THR A 19 14.74 -23.40 6.90
CA THR A 19 13.28 -23.40 6.78
C THR A 19 12.91 -22.41 5.68
N ALA A 20 12.73 -22.92 4.46
CA ALA A 20 12.06 -22.16 3.40
C ALA A 20 10.59 -21.98 3.81
N THR A 21 10.20 -20.76 4.17
CA THR A 21 8.79 -20.40 4.32
C THR A 21 8.15 -20.48 2.94
N ALA A 22 7.26 -21.44 2.72
CA ALA A 22 6.45 -21.52 1.51
C ALA A 22 5.50 -20.32 1.49
N GLN A 23 5.91 -19.24 0.82
CA GLN A 23 5.01 -18.15 0.45
C GLN A 23 3.99 -18.76 -0.54
N GLY A 24 2.69 -18.69 -0.21
CA GLY A 24 1.64 -19.12 -1.14
C GLY A 24 1.81 -18.44 -2.51
N ALA A 25 1.44 -19.12 -3.59
CA ALA A 25 1.51 -18.55 -4.92
C ALA A 25 0.63 -17.29 -5.00
N SER A 26 1.16 -16.21 -5.56
CA SER A 26 0.40 -14.99 -5.85
C SER A 26 -0.80 -15.30 -6.75
N THR A 27 -1.93 -14.66 -6.47
CA THR A 27 -3.14 -14.76 -7.29
C THR A 27 -3.62 -13.38 -7.72
N ASN A 28 -4.42 -13.30 -8.78
CA ASN A 28 -5.06 -12.05 -9.17
C ASN A 28 -6.06 -11.60 -8.09
N ALA A 29 -6.15 -10.29 -7.89
CA ALA A 29 -7.22 -9.70 -7.09
C ALA A 29 -8.57 -9.89 -7.83
N PRO A 30 -9.59 -10.44 -7.19
CA PRO A 30 -10.93 -10.53 -7.77
C PRO A 30 -11.58 -9.14 -7.81
N VAL A 31 -12.52 -8.96 -8.74
CA VAL A 31 -13.42 -7.80 -8.68
C VAL A 31 -14.28 -7.93 -7.42
N VAL A 32 -14.32 -6.86 -6.62
CA VAL A 32 -15.12 -6.77 -5.41
C VAL A 32 -16.56 -6.39 -5.76
N THR A 33 -17.50 -7.17 -5.23
CA THR A 33 -18.95 -6.91 -5.26
C THR A 33 -19.47 -6.65 -3.85
N ASP A 34 -20.73 -6.26 -3.74
CA ASP A 34 -21.44 -6.17 -2.45
C ASP A 34 -20.80 -5.19 -1.45
N ASN A 35 -20.18 -4.12 -1.95
CA ASN A 35 -19.69 -3.03 -1.09
C ASN A 35 -20.86 -2.36 -0.34
N ASP A 36 -20.67 -2.11 0.95
CA ASP A 36 -21.64 -1.48 1.84
C ASP A 36 -21.93 -0.03 1.44
N ASP A 37 -23.16 0.46 1.65
CA ASP A 37 -23.56 1.86 1.42
C ASP A 37 -23.01 2.82 2.49
N VAL A 38 -21.68 2.89 2.56
CA VAL A 38 -20.92 3.69 3.53
C VAL A 38 -19.76 4.40 2.83
N LEU A 39 -19.54 5.64 3.26
CA LEU A 39 -18.48 6.50 2.74
C LEU A 39 -17.30 6.50 3.71
N TYR A 40 -16.10 6.32 3.17
CA TYR A 40 -14.85 6.43 3.90
C TYR A 40 -14.07 7.65 3.44
N TYR A 41 -13.37 8.27 4.38
CA TYR A 41 -12.59 9.48 4.17
C TYR A 41 -11.21 9.33 4.80
N ALA A 42 -10.16 9.71 4.08
CA ALA A 42 -8.82 9.88 4.62
C ALA A 42 -8.32 11.29 4.33
N GLN A 43 -7.76 11.95 5.35
CA GLN A 43 -7.06 13.22 5.24
C GLN A 43 -5.59 13.01 5.63
N LEU A 44 -4.67 13.44 4.78
CA LEU A 44 -3.25 13.45 5.12
C LEU A 44 -2.99 14.38 6.30
N GLN A 45 -2.30 13.87 7.32
CA GLN A 45 -1.92 14.65 8.49
C GLN A 45 -0.87 15.72 8.09
N PRO A 46 -0.98 16.94 8.61
CA PRO A 46 0.08 17.93 8.47
C PRO A 46 1.39 17.42 9.04
N LYS A 47 2.49 17.68 8.33
CA LYS A 47 3.85 17.36 8.76
C LYS A 47 4.78 18.53 8.47
N ASP A 48 5.79 18.69 9.32
CA ASP A 48 6.75 19.80 9.23
C ASP A 48 7.77 19.61 8.10
N ASN A 49 8.01 18.37 7.69
CA ASN A 49 9.01 18.00 6.68
C ASN A 49 8.45 17.87 5.26
N THR A 50 7.17 18.22 5.03
CA THR A 50 6.58 18.22 3.70
C THR A 50 5.43 19.22 3.56
N THR A 51 5.32 19.81 2.37
CA THR A 51 4.18 20.65 1.97
C THR A 51 2.98 19.84 1.52
N VAL A 52 3.16 18.54 1.21
CA VAL A 52 2.11 17.69 0.64
C VAL A 52 0.93 17.58 1.60
N ARG A 53 -0.25 17.85 1.07
CA ARG A 53 -1.55 17.70 1.73
C ARG A 53 -2.50 17.04 0.73
N GLY A 54 -3.58 16.48 1.26
CA GLY A 54 -4.54 15.80 0.41
C GLY A 54 -5.61 15.08 1.19
N SER A 55 -6.67 14.73 0.48
CA SER A 55 -7.73 13.89 0.99
C SER A 55 -8.26 12.95 -0.09
N VAL A 56 -8.78 11.82 0.36
CA VAL A 56 -9.40 10.80 -0.48
C VAL A 56 -10.73 10.41 0.15
N THR A 57 -11.78 10.41 -0.67
CA THR A 57 -13.10 9.88 -0.35
C THR A 57 -13.34 8.62 -1.16
N ILE A 58 -13.83 7.56 -0.53
CA ILE A 58 -14.16 6.29 -1.19
C ILE A 58 -15.59 5.90 -0.81
N PHE A 59 -16.42 5.60 -1.79
CA PHE A 59 -17.81 5.20 -1.60
C PHE A 59 -18.22 4.15 -2.65
N PRO A 60 -19.20 3.28 -2.38
CA PRO A 60 -19.59 2.25 -3.35
C PRO A 60 -20.24 2.85 -4.60
N LYS A 61 -20.16 2.14 -5.71
CA LYS A 61 -21.01 2.43 -6.87
C LYS A 61 -22.47 2.03 -6.60
N PRO A 62 -23.46 2.58 -7.34
CA PRO A 62 -24.87 2.20 -7.17
C PRO A 62 -25.17 0.70 -7.36
N ASP A 63 -24.35 -0.02 -8.12
CA ASP A 63 -24.43 -1.47 -8.32
C ASP A 63 -23.63 -2.27 -7.28
N SER A 64 -22.99 -1.59 -6.31
CA SER A 64 -22.08 -2.16 -5.29
C SER A 64 -20.87 -2.91 -5.85
N VAL A 65 -20.61 -2.82 -7.17
CA VAL A 65 -19.45 -3.43 -7.83
C VAL A 65 -18.34 -2.41 -7.98
N GLY A 66 -17.24 -2.64 -7.25
CA GLY A 66 -16.18 -1.67 -7.06
C GLY A 66 -16.60 -0.44 -6.26
N VAL A 67 -15.62 0.43 -6.02
CA VAL A 67 -15.79 1.69 -5.28
C VAL A 67 -15.38 2.87 -6.14
N LEU A 68 -16.06 4.00 -6.00
CA LEU A 68 -15.63 5.26 -6.56
C LEU A 68 -14.65 5.93 -5.59
N VAL A 69 -13.46 6.25 -6.09
CA VAL A 69 -12.43 6.99 -5.38
C VAL A 69 -12.41 8.41 -5.92
N SER A 70 -12.53 9.40 -5.04
CA SER A 70 -12.33 10.81 -5.35
C SER A 70 -11.15 11.33 -4.53
N ALA A 71 -10.10 11.80 -5.20
CA ALA A 71 -8.84 12.17 -4.57
C ALA A 71 -8.44 13.60 -4.95
N GLN A 72 -7.96 14.35 -3.97
CA GLN A 72 -7.43 15.70 -4.14
C GLN A 72 -6.11 15.86 -3.38
N PHE A 73 -5.08 16.40 -4.03
CA PHE A 73 -3.77 16.63 -3.43
C PHE A 73 -3.24 18.01 -3.81
N TRP A 74 -2.55 18.67 -2.88
CA TRP A 74 -1.99 20.00 -3.05
C TRP A 74 -0.70 20.17 -2.25
N GLY A 75 0.00 21.28 -2.47
CA GLY A 75 1.35 21.48 -1.92
C GLY A 75 2.35 20.47 -2.49
N ILE A 76 2.14 20.06 -3.75
CA ILE A 76 3.01 19.15 -4.48
C ILE A 76 4.33 19.89 -4.75
N PRO A 77 5.50 19.31 -4.39
CA PRO A 77 6.79 19.95 -4.63
C PRO A 77 7.06 20.21 -6.11
N ASP A 78 7.55 21.41 -6.42
CA ASP A 78 8.04 21.79 -7.76
C ASP A 78 9.45 21.23 -7.96
N ASN A 79 9.50 19.97 -8.40
CA ASN A 79 10.74 19.28 -8.73
C ASN A 79 10.54 18.23 -9.84
N ASP A 80 9.55 18.46 -10.71
CA ASP A 80 9.11 17.53 -11.77
C ASP A 80 8.74 16.11 -11.28
N GLN A 81 8.54 15.94 -9.97
CA GLN A 81 8.41 14.62 -9.39
C GLN A 81 6.94 14.22 -9.29
N GLN A 82 6.61 13.11 -9.95
CA GLN A 82 5.35 12.42 -9.73
C GLN A 82 5.33 11.84 -8.31
N LEU A 83 4.26 12.13 -7.56
CA LEU A 83 4.02 11.48 -6.27
C LEU A 83 3.12 10.27 -6.48
N VAL A 84 3.39 9.19 -5.75
CA VAL A 84 2.53 8.00 -5.78
C VAL A 84 1.82 7.85 -4.45
N TYR A 85 0.65 7.24 -4.45
CA TYR A 85 -0.16 7.07 -3.27
C TYR A 85 -0.77 5.67 -3.23
N HIS A 86 -0.75 5.11 -2.03
CA HIS A 86 -1.16 3.74 -1.79
C HIS A 86 -1.98 3.63 -0.50
N ILE A 87 -2.75 2.56 -0.41
CA ILE A 87 -3.33 2.11 0.86
C ILE A 87 -2.37 1.12 1.51
N HIS A 88 -2.02 1.36 2.77
CA HIS A 88 -1.09 0.54 3.55
C HIS A 88 -1.81 -0.33 4.57
N GLN A 89 -1.21 -1.49 4.88
CA GLN A 89 -1.83 -2.57 5.66
C GLN A 89 -2.04 -2.28 7.17
N LYS A 90 -1.66 -1.10 7.68
CA LYS A 90 -1.88 -0.70 9.08
C LYS A 90 -2.32 0.76 9.17
N PRO A 91 -3.07 1.13 10.23
CA PRO A 91 -3.34 2.54 10.51
C PRO A 91 -2.06 3.32 10.83
N VAL A 92 -2.09 4.61 10.57
CA VAL A 92 -1.15 5.60 11.10
C VAL A 92 -1.25 5.59 12.62
N PRO A 93 -0.15 5.35 13.35
CA PRO A 93 -0.12 5.41 14.82
C PRO A 93 -0.32 6.84 15.35
N GLN A 94 -0.49 6.95 16.68
CA GLN A 94 -0.72 8.22 17.35
C GLN A 94 0.41 9.25 17.16
N ASP A 95 1.65 8.80 16.98
CA ASP A 95 2.81 9.67 16.72
C ASP A 95 2.89 10.17 15.26
N GLY A 96 1.92 9.78 14.41
CA GLY A 96 1.85 10.19 13.01
C GLY A 96 2.92 9.56 12.11
N ASN A 97 3.68 8.57 12.58
CA ASN A 97 4.76 7.98 11.80
C ASN A 97 4.24 7.13 10.63
N CYS A 98 4.40 7.61 9.40
CA CYS A 98 3.94 6.91 8.20
C CYS A 98 4.69 5.61 7.94
N TYR A 99 5.90 5.42 8.45
CA TYR A 99 6.63 4.16 8.26
C TYR A 99 6.00 2.99 9.05
N SER A 100 5.30 3.31 10.14
CA SER A 100 4.61 2.32 10.97
C SER A 100 3.36 1.72 10.30
N THR A 101 2.91 2.29 9.18
CA THR A 101 1.77 1.75 8.41
C THR A 101 2.12 0.44 7.68
N GLY A 102 3.40 0.04 7.66
CA GLY A 102 3.83 -1.24 7.09
C GLY A 102 3.85 -1.24 5.56
N ALA A 103 3.72 -2.42 4.94
CA ALA A 103 3.68 -2.59 3.49
C ALA A 103 2.34 -2.11 2.89
N HIS A 104 2.22 -2.14 1.57
CA HIS A 104 0.96 -1.89 0.87
C HIS A 104 -0.09 -2.96 1.23
N LEU A 105 -1.38 -2.62 1.10
CA LEU A 105 -2.45 -3.59 1.16
C LEU A 105 -2.33 -4.56 -0.03
N ASP A 106 -1.91 -5.79 0.25
CA ASP A 106 -1.62 -6.82 -0.76
C ASP A 106 -2.07 -8.22 -0.29
N PRO A 107 -3.39 -8.43 -0.14
CA PRO A 107 -3.92 -9.69 0.40
C PRO A 107 -3.70 -10.90 -0.52
N TYR A 108 -3.35 -10.68 -1.79
CA TYR A 108 -3.13 -11.74 -2.79
C TYR A 108 -1.65 -11.96 -3.13
N GLY A 109 -0.76 -11.35 -2.34
CA GLY A 109 0.67 -11.64 -2.35
C GLY A 109 1.37 -11.29 -3.67
N ARG A 110 0.94 -10.21 -4.34
CA ARG A 110 1.56 -9.76 -5.59
C ARG A 110 3.03 -9.33 -5.42
N GLY A 111 3.33 -8.63 -4.32
CA GLY A 111 4.59 -7.97 -4.07
C GLY A 111 4.84 -6.75 -4.96
N ASP A 112 6.05 -6.19 -4.86
CA ASP A 112 6.50 -4.96 -5.52
C ASP A 112 7.63 -5.18 -6.54
N ALA A 113 8.06 -6.44 -6.73
CA ALA A 113 9.18 -6.80 -7.60
C ALA A 113 8.95 -6.43 -9.08
N THR A 114 7.70 -6.29 -9.50
CA THR A 114 7.33 -5.85 -10.84
C THR A 114 6.35 -4.69 -10.67
N PRO A 115 6.58 -3.55 -11.33
CA PRO A 115 5.65 -2.43 -11.32
C PRO A 115 4.24 -2.86 -11.75
N CYS A 116 3.22 -2.21 -11.22
CA CYS A 116 1.85 -2.42 -11.66
C CYS A 116 1.71 -2.12 -13.16
N ASP A 117 1.01 -3.01 -13.88
CA ASP A 117 0.61 -2.81 -15.27
C ASP A 117 -0.85 -2.37 -15.28
N ILE A 118 -1.09 -1.13 -15.70
CA ILE A 118 -2.42 -0.55 -15.83
C ILE A 118 -3.32 -1.31 -16.82
N ASN A 119 -2.73 -2.07 -17.76
CA ASN A 119 -3.48 -2.92 -18.69
C ASN A 119 -3.88 -4.27 -18.07
N ALA A 120 -3.36 -4.59 -16.88
CA ALA A 120 -3.67 -5.80 -16.12
C ALA A 120 -3.82 -5.48 -14.62
N PRO A 121 -4.75 -4.57 -14.23
CA PRO A 121 -4.81 -4.02 -12.88
C PRO A 121 -5.18 -5.07 -11.81
N GLN A 122 -5.81 -6.18 -12.19
CA GLN A 122 -6.06 -7.33 -11.32
C GLN A 122 -4.78 -8.02 -10.83
N THR A 123 -3.64 -7.74 -11.47
CA THR A 123 -2.33 -8.25 -11.07
C THR A 123 -1.58 -7.27 -10.17
N CYS A 124 -2.12 -6.09 -9.88
CA CYS A 124 -1.45 -5.11 -9.01
C CYS A 124 -1.78 -5.38 -7.54
N GLN A 125 -0.99 -4.81 -6.63
CA GLN A 125 -1.35 -4.81 -5.22
C GLN A 125 -2.69 -4.07 -5.06
N VAL A 126 -3.57 -4.58 -4.21
CA VAL A 126 -4.91 -3.99 -4.03
C VAL A 126 -4.81 -2.51 -3.62
N GLY A 127 -3.85 -2.19 -2.75
CA GLY A 127 -3.56 -0.83 -2.30
C GLY A 127 -2.77 0.04 -3.28
N ASP A 128 -2.30 -0.47 -4.43
CA ASP A 128 -1.54 0.32 -5.41
C ASP A 128 -2.46 1.17 -6.30
N LEU A 129 -2.89 2.32 -5.77
CA LEU A 129 -3.81 3.22 -6.45
C LEU A 129 -3.14 3.97 -7.61
N SER A 130 -1.93 4.46 -7.41
CA SER A 130 -1.19 5.16 -8.47
C SER A 130 -0.81 4.27 -9.63
N GLY A 131 -0.41 3.02 -9.38
CA GLY A 131 -0.11 2.06 -10.43
C GLY A 131 -1.34 1.75 -11.30
N LYS A 132 -2.52 1.63 -10.67
CA LYS A 132 -3.78 1.34 -11.36
C LYS A 132 -4.41 2.55 -12.05
N HIS A 133 -4.29 3.75 -11.47
CA HIS A 133 -5.11 4.92 -11.86
C HIS A 133 -4.31 6.18 -12.20
N GLY A 134 -2.98 6.09 -12.17
CA GLY A 134 -2.06 7.18 -12.46
C GLY A 134 -1.52 7.89 -11.22
N PRO A 135 -0.29 8.44 -11.32
CA PRO A 135 0.33 9.16 -10.22
C PRO A 135 -0.28 10.56 -10.02
N ILE A 136 0.09 11.20 -8.91
CA ILE A 136 -0.21 12.59 -8.63
C ILE A 136 0.80 13.46 -9.39
N TRP A 137 0.28 14.37 -10.21
CA TRP A 137 1.06 15.42 -10.85
C TRP A 137 0.21 16.67 -11.03
N ALA A 138 0.73 17.82 -10.65
CA ALA A 138 0.14 19.11 -10.95
C ALA A 138 1.25 20.14 -11.21
N PRO A 139 0.98 21.20 -11.99
CA PRO A 139 1.85 22.36 -12.04
C PRO A 139 2.03 23.03 -10.67
N ASP A 140 2.99 23.94 -10.58
CA ASP A 140 3.30 24.64 -9.34
C ASP A 140 2.09 25.36 -8.75
N ASN A 141 1.89 25.18 -7.45
CA ASN A 141 0.78 25.77 -6.69
C ASN A 141 -0.62 25.36 -7.16
N GLU A 142 -0.73 24.34 -8.01
CA GLU A 142 -2.02 23.79 -8.44
C GLU A 142 -2.44 22.59 -7.59
N VAL A 143 -3.74 22.30 -7.66
CA VAL A 143 -4.36 21.14 -7.03
C VAL A 143 -4.48 20.03 -8.06
N PHE A 144 -4.01 18.83 -7.72
CA PHE A 144 -4.36 17.64 -8.46
C PHE A 144 -5.70 17.10 -7.95
N SER A 145 -6.64 16.86 -8.86
CA SER A 145 -7.96 16.29 -8.55
C SER A 145 -8.29 15.18 -9.55
N THR A 146 -8.76 14.04 -9.06
CA THR A 146 -9.16 12.92 -9.91
C THR A 146 -10.33 12.15 -9.31
N THR A 147 -11.05 11.42 -10.15
CA THR A 147 -12.08 10.48 -9.74
C THR A 147 -12.08 9.27 -10.67
N TYR A 148 -12.07 8.08 -10.10
CA TYR A 148 -12.01 6.82 -10.85
C TYR A 148 -12.70 5.70 -10.07
N THR A 149 -13.00 4.60 -10.76
CA THR A 149 -13.50 3.38 -10.11
C THR A 149 -12.33 2.45 -9.82
N ASP A 150 -12.21 2.02 -8.57
CA ASP A 150 -11.37 0.90 -8.18
C ASP A 150 -12.22 -0.37 -8.04
N TRP A 151 -11.86 -1.41 -8.77
CA TRP A 151 -12.61 -2.67 -8.80
C TRP A 151 -12.18 -3.66 -7.73
N PHE A 152 -11.11 -3.40 -6.98
CA PHE A 152 -10.41 -4.39 -6.16
C PHE A 152 -10.41 -4.04 -4.67
N LEU A 153 -10.69 -2.80 -4.32
CA LEU A 153 -10.92 -2.38 -2.93
C LEU A 153 -12.28 -2.86 -2.41
N SER A 154 -12.31 -3.24 -1.13
CA SER A 154 -13.54 -3.56 -0.41
C SER A 154 -13.73 -2.62 0.78
N ASN A 155 -14.96 -2.17 1.01
CA ASN A 155 -15.34 -1.44 2.21
C ASN A 155 -16.09 -2.31 3.24
N VAL A 156 -16.15 -3.63 3.00
CA VAL A 156 -16.81 -4.62 3.87
C VAL A 156 -15.80 -5.16 4.88
N GLU A 157 -16.08 -4.98 6.17
CA GLU A 157 -15.19 -5.43 7.24
C GLU A 157 -15.04 -6.96 7.24
N GLY A 158 -13.80 -7.43 7.35
CA GLY A 158 -13.46 -8.86 7.33
C GLY A 158 -13.09 -9.41 5.95
N GLU A 159 -13.40 -8.69 4.87
CA GLU A 159 -12.94 -9.06 3.53
C GLU A 159 -11.43 -8.82 3.35
N PRO A 160 -10.71 -9.64 2.55
CA PRO A 160 -9.26 -9.50 2.38
C PRO A 160 -8.81 -8.12 1.89
N ALA A 161 -9.63 -7.47 1.06
CA ALA A 161 -9.37 -6.16 0.48
C ALA A 161 -9.92 -4.98 1.30
N PHE A 162 -10.31 -5.22 2.55
CA PHE A 162 -10.89 -4.19 3.41
C PHE A 162 -9.89 -3.07 3.70
N PHE A 163 -10.23 -1.83 3.30
CA PHE A 163 -9.39 -0.66 3.54
C PHE A 163 -9.86 0.26 4.67
N GLY A 164 -11.06 0.03 5.21
CA GLY A 164 -11.78 1.03 6.01
C GLY A 164 -11.11 1.45 7.33
N ASN A 165 -10.22 0.62 7.88
CA ASN A 165 -9.45 0.90 9.10
C ASN A 165 -7.94 1.06 8.84
N LEU A 166 -7.56 1.19 7.57
CA LEU A 166 -6.18 1.27 7.12
C LEU A 166 -5.75 2.74 6.91
N SER A 167 -4.62 2.94 6.24
CA SER A 167 -4.09 4.27 5.98
C SER A 167 -3.79 4.53 4.51
N LEU A 168 -4.01 5.77 4.11
CA LEU A 168 -3.48 6.35 2.87
C LEU A 168 -2.06 6.87 3.13
N VAL A 169 -1.13 6.60 2.22
CA VAL A 169 0.24 7.15 2.25
C VAL A 169 0.58 7.72 0.89
N VAL A 170 1.20 8.90 0.87
CA VAL A 170 1.80 9.52 -0.32
C VAL A 170 3.32 9.41 -0.24
N HIS A 171 3.94 8.99 -1.34
CA HIS A 171 5.36 8.80 -1.47
C HIS A 171 5.98 9.74 -2.51
N ALA A 172 7.25 10.05 -2.28
CA ALA A 172 8.14 10.55 -3.32
C ALA A 172 8.62 9.42 -4.25
N ALA A 173 9.30 9.79 -5.34
CA ALA A 173 9.86 8.88 -6.33
C ALA A 173 10.96 7.95 -5.75
N ASP A 174 11.61 8.36 -4.66
CA ASP A 174 12.57 7.54 -3.92
C ASP A 174 11.90 6.60 -2.89
N ASN A 175 10.57 6.47 -2.95
CA ASN A 175 9.71 5.74 -2.02
C ASN A 175 9.61 6.32 -0.60
N SER A 176 10.23 7.47 -0.31
CA SER A 176 10.08 8.11 0.99
C SER A 176 8.62 8.48 1.26
N ARG A 177 8.14 8.21 2.48
CA ARG A 177 6.75 8.47 2.87
C ARG A 177 6.59 9.92 3.30
N LEU A 178 5.99 10.73 2.43
CA LEU A 178 5.84 12.16 2.63
C LEU A 178 4.75 12.47 3.65
N ALA A 179 3.54 11.94 3.44
CA ALA A 179 2.40 12.18 4.30
C ALA A 179 1.47 10.96 4.33
N CYS A 180 0.67 10.86 5.38
CA CYS A 180 -0.26 9.74 5.57
C CYS A 180 -1.47 10.15 6.41
N GLY A 181 -2.56 9.39 6.30
CA GLY A 181 -3.79 9.60 7.05
C GLY A 181 -4.59 8.31 7.18
N ASN A 182 -5.35 8.17 8.26
CA ASN A 182 -6.24 7.03 8.45
C ASN A 182 -7.54 7.20 7.67
N PHE A 183 -8.04 6.11 7.11
CA PHE A 183 -9.43 6.04 6.69
C PHE A 183 -10.33 6.03 7.92
N VAL A 184 -11.41 6.80 7.85
CA VAL A 184 -12.49 6.80 8.82
C VAL A 184 -13.81 6.72 8.06
N GLN A 185 -14.75 5.95 8.58
CA GLN A 185 -16.12 5.96 8.09
C GLN A 185 -16.78 7.29 8.45
N LEU A 186 -17.34 7.98 7.46
CA LEU A 186 -18.22 9.12 7.69
C LEU A 186 -19.65 8.62 7.85
N LYS A 187 -20.36 9.20 8.83
CA LYS A 187 -21.77 8.92 9.12
C LYS A 187 -22.67 9.83 8.30
#